data_AF-A0A1A7KGD9-F1
#
_entry.id   AF-A0A1A7KGD9-F1
#
_cell.length_a   1.000
_cell.length_b   1.000
_cell.length_c   1.000
_cell.angle_alpha   90.00
_cell.angle_beta   90.00
_cell.angle_gamma   90.00
#
_symmetry.space_group_name_H-M   'P 1'
#
loop_
_entity.id
_entity.type
_entity.pdbx_description
1 polymer ?
#
loop_
_entity_poly.entity_id
_entity_poly.type
_entity_poly.pdbx_seq_one_letter_code
_entity_poly.pdbx_strand_id
1 'polypeptide(L)'
;MDQIFKDNPKVDIYYKTSDDTPFFSKNAAQNHAKTLEQKNLETIVRGSVKNSEGEKGAEVAKALNDEPKLTPKQQLQADYEKKFGEVPAEEFTKAELSEAIEKGEKLVAKPNTDQ
;
A
#
# COMPACT_ATOMS: atom_id res chain seq x y z
N MET A 1 22.80 25.39 6.86
CA MET A 1 21.83 25.32 5.74
C MET A 1 22.36 24.32 4.73
N ASP A 2 21.69 23.17 4.61
CA ASP A 2 22.03 22.12 3.64
C ASP A 2 22.04 22.62 2.20
N GLN A 3 22.93 22.04 1.39
CA GLN A 3 23.09 22.38 -0.02
C GLN A 3 21.84 22.01 -0.82
N ILE A 4 21.11 20.96 -0.41
CA ILE A 4 19.85 20.53 -1.00
C ILE A 4 18.82 21.67 -1.03
N PHE A 5 18.65 22.41 0.07
CA PHE A 5 17.72 23.53 0.14
C PHE A 5 18.18 24.76 -0.65
N LYS A 6 19.50 24.89 -0.89
CA LYS A 6 20.06 25.95 -1.73
C LYS A 6 19.81 25.67 -3.21
N ASP A 7 20.03 24.43 -3.61
CA ASP A 7 19.82 23.95 -4.98
C ASP A 7 18.32 23.86 -5.32
N ASN A 8 17.50 23.49 -4.33
CA ASN A 8 16.07 23.32 -4.47
C ASN A 8 15.31 24.27 -3.53
N PRO A 9 15.23 25.57 -3.87
CA PRO A 9 14.61 26.58 -3.00
C PRO A 9 13.10 26.38 -2.79
N LYS A 10 12.46 25.52 -3.59
CA LYS A 10 11.04 25.14 -3.44
C LYS A 10 10.83 24.05 -2.39
N VAL A 11 11.90 23.38 -1.97
CA VAL A 11 11.85 22.30 -0.99
C VAL A 11 12.01 22.89 0.39
N ASP A 12 11.04 22.57 1.26
CA ASP A 12 11.08 22.92 2.67
C ASP A 12 11.42 21.71 3.56
N ILE A 13 11.18 20.50 3.06
CA ILE A 13 11.42 19.24 3.76
C ILE A 13 12.04 18.22 2.82
N TYR A 14 13.07 17.52 3.28
CA TYR A 14 13.57 16.31 2.63
C TYR A 14 13.85 15.24 3.67
N TYR A 15 13.93 14.01 3.19
CA TYR A 15 14.18 12.82 3.99
C TYR A 15 15.53 12.26 3.58
N LYS A 16 16.30 11.79 4.55
CA LYS A 16 17.61 11.19 4.32
C LYS A 16 17.62 9.79 4.89
N THR A 17 18.05 8.83 4.09
CA THR A 17 18.17 7.44 4.54
C THR A 17 19.55 7.18 5.14
N SER A 18 19.75 6.03 5.82
CA SER A 18 21.07 5.61 6.33
C SER A 18 22.18 5.56 5.27
N ASP A 19 21.84 5.47 3.99
CA ASP A 19 22.78 5.51 2.85
C ASP A 19 23.20 6.94 2.45
N ASP A 20 22.86 7.95 3.24
CA ASP A 20 23.07 9.37 2.94
C ASP A 20 22.27 9.91 1.73
N THR A 21 21.51 9.06 1.05
CA THR A 21 20.68 9.44 -0.11
C THR A 21 19.51 10.37 0.29
N PRO A 22 19.40 11.57 -0.33
CA PRO A 22 18.33 12.53 -0.07
C PRO A 22 17.09 12.26 -0.94
N PHE A 23 15.92 12.35 -0.34
CA PHE A 23 14.63 12.12 -0.96
C PHE A 23 13.65 13.24 -0.62
N PHE A 24 13.01 13.82 -1.62
CA PHE A 24 11.99 14.87 -1.42
C PHE A 24 10.59 14.32 -1.12
N SER A 25 10.44 13.00 -1.12
CA SER A 25 9.17 12.31 -0.87
C SER A 25 9.34 11.28 0.23
N LYS A 26 8.53 11.40 1.28
CA LYS A 26 8.53 10.46 2.41
C LYS A 26 8.38 9.02 1.96
N ASN A 27 7.46 8.77 1.03
CA ASN A 27 7.18 7.42 0.54
C ASN A 27 8.39 6.81 -0.20
N ALA A 28 9.07 7.59 -1.05
CA ALA A 28 10.28 7.15 -1.74
C ALA A 28 11.40 6.83 -0.73
N ALA A 29 11.62 7.73 0.22
CA ALA A 29 12.60 7.57 1.28
C ALA A 29 12.31 6.34 2.16
N GLN A 30 11.05 6.13 2.53
CA GLN A 30 10.63 4.98 3.32
C GLN A 30 10.81 3.67 2.56
N ASN A 31 10.48 3.63 1.27
CA ASN A 31 10.68 2.41 0.47
C ASN A 31 12.17 2.11 0.31
N HIS A 32 13.01 3.13 0.12
CA HIS A 32 14.45 2.96 0.05
C HIS A 32 15.04 2.51 1.40
N ALA A 33 14.66 3.15 2.51
CA ALA A 33 15.08 2.75 3.86
C ALA A 33 14.65 1.32 4.21
N LYS A 34 13.52 0.83 3.67
CA LYS A 34 13.08 -0.56 3.85
C LYS A 34 14.00 -1.57 3.16
N THR A 35 14.64 -1.20 2.05
CA THR A 35 15.61 -2.04 1.35
C THR A 35 16.99 -2.05 2.00
N LEU A 36 17.28 -1.07 2.86
CA LEU A 36 18.51 -1.02 3.65
C LEU A 36 18.39 -1.90 4.90
N GLU A 37 19.48 -2.53 5.32
CA GLU A 37 19.56 -3.25 6.60
C GLU A 37 19.23 -2.34 7.78
N GLN A 38 19.67 -1.09 7.69
CA GLN A 38 19.41 -0.02 8.65
C GLN A 38 18.17 0.76 8.21
N LYS A 39 17.02 0.43 8.79
CA LYS A 39 15.72 1.08 8.50
C LYS A 39 15.59 2.47 9.13
N ASN A 40 16.67 3.26 9.10
CA ASN A 40 16.67 4.62 9.59
C ASN A 40 16.28 5.59 8.48
N LEU A 41 15.38 6.49 8.83
CA LEU A 41 14.94 7.58 7.98
C LEU A 41 14.94 8.83 8.83
N GLU A 42 15.78 9.78 8.44
CA GLU A 42 15.88 11.09 9.05
C GLU A 42 15.04 12.08 8.25
N THR A 43 14.36 12.98 8.94
CA THR A 43 13.54 14.03 8.32
C THR A 43 14.19 15.38 8.59
N ILE A 44 14.60 16.07 7.53
CA ILE A 44 15.28 17.35 7.59
C ILE A 44 14.35 18.42 7.06
N VAL A 45 14.10 19.44 7.88
CA VAL A 45 13.22 20.56 7.54
C VAL A 45 14.03 21.85 7.49
N ARG A 46 13.73 22.70 6.52
CA ARG A 46 14.38 23.98 6.28
C ARG A 46 14.09 24.91 7.45
N GLY A 47 15.15 25.31 8.15
CA GLY A 47 15.03 26.18 9.33
C GLY A 47 15.01 25.44 10.67
N SER A 48 14.97 24.10 10.69
CA SER A 48 15.23 23.33 11.91
C SER A 48 16.74 23.33 12.21
N VAL A 49 17.21 24.40 12.83
CA VAL A 49 18.52 24.45 13.51
C VAL A 49 18.34 23.81 14.89
N LYS A 50 18.33 22.48 14.97
CA LYS A 50 18.49 21.75 16.23
C LYS A 50 18.91 20.32 15.91
N ASN A 51 20.22 20.09 15.91
CA ASN A 51 20.94 19.44 17.01
C ASN A 51 20.63 17.94 17.06
N SER A 52 21.63 17.16 16.66
CA SER A 52 21.74 15.72 16.86
C SER A 52 21.27 15.31 18.25
N GLU A 53 20.52 14.21 18.34
CA GLU A 53 20.69 13.12 19.31
C GLU A 53 19.43 12.24 19.34
N GLY A 54 19.62 10.96 19.01
CA GLY A 54 19.16 9.85 19.83
C GLY A 54 17.66 9.62 19.98
N GLU A 55 17.23 8.46 19.47
CA GLU A 55 16.23 7.59 20.10
C GLU A 55 14.85 8.20 20.45
N LYS A 56 13.80 7.79 19.73
CA LYS A 56 12.96 6.64 20.14
C LYS A 56 11.72 6.57 19.25
N GLY A 57 11.52 5.37 18.71
CA GLY A 57 10.26 4.65 18.88
C GLY A 57 8.99 5.30 18.34
N ALA A 58 8.60 4.85 17.15
CA ALA A 58 7.23 4.42 16.97
C ALA A 58 7.23 3.17 16.09
N GLU A 59 7.24 2.01 16.73
CA GLU A 59 6.59 0.80 16.22
C GLU A 59 5.16 1.16 15.77
N VAL A 60 4.97 1.59 14.53
CA VAL A 60 3.65 1.62 13.89
C VAL A 60 3.82 1.37 12.40
N ALA A 61 3.70 0.11 12.01
CA ALA A 61 2.86 -0.34 10.89
C ALA A 61 3.27 -1.77 10.47
N LYS A 62 2.91 -2.74 11.31
CA LYS A 62 2.38 -4.00 10.79
C LYS A 62 1.05 -3.68 10.11
N ALA A 63 1.08 -3.28 8.84
CA ALA A 63 -0.03 -3.32 7.89
C ALA A 63 0.47 -2.75 6.56
N LEU A 64 0.81 -3.62 5.61
CA LEU A 64 -0.02 -3.87 4.42
C LEU A 64 0.02 -2.65 3.49
N ASN A 65 0.83 -2.70 2.43
CA ASN A 65 0.31 -3.04 1.11
C ASN A 65 -0.96 -2.21 0.82
N ASP A 66 -0.73 -0.99 0.34
CA ASP A 66 -1.74 -0.13 -0.27
C ASP A 66 -2.00 -0.64 -1.70
N GLU A 67 -2.40 -1.90 -1.80
CA GLU A 67 -3.40 -2.30 -2.77
C GLU A 67 -4.73 -2.19 -2.02
N PRO A 68 -5.85 -1.83 -2.67
CA PRO A 68 -7.15 -1.93 -2.01
C PRO A 68 -7.22 -3.35 -1.44
N LYS A 69 -7.29 -3.50 -0.11
CA LYS A 69 -7.48 -4.80 0.54
C LYS A 69 -8.88 -5.28 0.21
N LEU A 70 -9.07 -5.69 -1.04
CA LEU A 70 -10.19 -6.49 -1.46
C LEU A 70 -10.14 -7.72 -0.57
N THR A 71 -11.23 -7.95 0.16
CA THR A 71 -11.35 -9.20 0.91
C THR A 71 -11.16 -10.37 -0.07
N PRO A 72 -10.72 -11.55 0.38
CA PRO A 72 -10.55 -12.70 -0.52
C PRO A 72 -11.83 -13.04 -1.31
N LYS A 73 -13.01 -12.67 -0.78
CA LYS A 73 -14.29 -12.73 -1.51
C LYS A 73 -14.34 -11.70 -2.65
N GLN A 74 -14.02 -10.44 -2.39
CA GLN A 74 -14.01 -9.39 -3.41
C GLN A 74 -12.98 -9.63 -4.53
N GLN A 75 -11.80 -10.20 -4.21
CA GLN A 75 -10.85 -10.59 -5.26
C GLN A 75 -11.46 -11.63 -6.20
N LEU A 76 -12.19 -12.61 -5.67
CA LEU A 76 -12.86 -13.62 -6.48
C LEU A 76 -14.06 -13.07 -7.25
N GLN A 77 -14.81 -12.11 -6.68
CA GLN A 77 -15.87 -11.43 -7.43
C GLN A 77 -15.30 -10.65 -8.62
N ALA A 78 -14.17 -9.95 -8.44
CA ALA A 78 -13.50 -9.23 -9.51
C ALA A 78 -12.95 -10.19 -10.59
N ASP A 79 -12.36 -11.33 -10.19
CA ASP A 79 -11.87 -12.33 -11.13
C ASP A 79 -13.03 -13.00 -11.90
N TYR A 80 -14.13 -13.28 -11.21
CA TYR A 80 -15.37 -13.77 -11.82
C TYR A 80 -15.94 -12.77 -12.83
N GLU A 81 -16.07 -11.49 -12.47
CA GLU A 81 -16.52 -10.43 -13.38
C GLU A 81 -15.62 -10.35 -14.62
N LYS A 82 -14.30 -10.44 -14.43
CA LYS A 82 -13.33 -10.43 -15.53
C LYS A 82 -13.45 -11.66 -16.44
N LYS A 83 -13.77 -12.83 -15.87
CA LYS A 83 -13.90 -14.11 -16.59
C LYS A 83 -15.22 -14.19 -17.37
N PHE A 84 -16.32 -13.74 -16.76
CA PHE A 84 -17.68 -13.96 -17.27
C PHE A 84 -18.38 -12.70 -17.78
N GLY A 85 -17.80 -11.52 -17.53
CA GLY A 85 -18.37 -10.22 -17.87
C GLY A 85 -19.55 -9.81 -16.99
N GLU A 86 -19.79 -10.50 -15.87
CA GLU A 86 -20.96 -10.31 -15.00
C GLU A 86 -20.54 -10.32 -13.53
N VAL A 87 -21.08 -9.39 -12.74
CA VAL A 87 -20.90 -9.38 -11.29
C VAL A 87 -21.67 -10.56 -10.68
N PRO A 88 -21.02 -11.45 -9.93
CA PRO A 88 -21.71 -12.54 -9.27
C PRO A 88 -22.55 -12.00 -8.10
N ALA A 89 -23.71 -12.63 -7.86
CA ALA A 89 -24.57 -12.27 -6.73
C ALA A 89 -23.83 -12.36 -5.39
N GLU A 90 -24.11 -11.43 -4.47
CA GLU A 90 -23.44 -11.37 -3.17
C GLU A 90 -23.74 -12.59 -2.27
N GLU A 91 -24.80 -13.35 -2.58
CA GLU A 91 -25.14 -14.61 -1.92
C GLU A 91 -24.10 -15.71 -2.15
N PHE A 92 -23.35 -15.64 -3.25
CA PHE A 92 -22.35 -16.65 -3.56
C PHE A 92 -21.18 -16.59 -2.59
N THR A 93 -20.79 -17.77 -2.12
CA THR A 93 -19.66 -17.95 -1.23
C THR A 93 -18.34 -17.91 -2.01
N LYS A 94 -17.23 -17.67 -1.29
CA LYS A 94 -15.87 -17.75 -1.86
C LYS A 94 -15.61 -19.08 -2.59
N ALA A 95 -16.13 -20.19 -2.06
CA ALA A 95 -15.93 -21.50 -2.65
C ALA A 95 -16.64 -21.61 -4.02
N GLU A 96 -17.89 -21.15 -4.10
CA GLU A 96 -18.67 -21.16 -5.34
C GLU A 96 -18.03 -20.26 -6.41
N LEU A 97 -17.57 -19.06 -6.02
CA LEU A 97 -16.88 -18.16 -6.94
C LEU A 97 -15.60 -18.78 -7.51
N SER A 98 -14.76 -19.37 -6.64
CA SER A 98 -13.53 -20.04 -7.07
C SER A 98 -13.82 -21.21 -7.99
N GLU A 99 -14.76 -22.07 -7.61
CA GLU A 99 -15.12 -23.26 -8.38
C GLU A 99 -15.67 -22.89 -9.76
N ALA A 100 -16.50 -21.85 -9.84
CA ALA A 100 -17.03 -21.33 -11.09
C ALA A 100 -15.93 -20.79 -12.03
N ILE A 101 -14.98 -20.02 -11.49
CA ILE A 101 -13.82 -19.51 -12.26
C ILE A 101 -12.95 -20.65 -12.79
N GLU A 102 -12.73 -21.69 -11.98
CA GLU A 102 -11.93 -22.87 -12.31
C GLU A 102 -12.63 -23.77 -13.34
N LYS A 103 -13.93 -24.02 -13.17
CA LYS A 103 -14.75 -24.81 -14.11
C LYS A 103 -15.12 -24.02 -15.37
N GLY A 104 -15.03 -22.69 -15.34
CA GLY A 104 -15.53 -21.83 -16.41
C GLY A 104 -17.06 -21.86 -16.55
N GLU A 105 -17.78 -22.19 -15.49
CA GLU A 105 -19.24 -22.26 -15.46
C GLU A 105 -19.81 -21.07 -14.69
N LYS A 106 -20.80 -20.37 -15.27
CA LYS A 106 -21.45 -19.23 -14.62
C LYS A 106 -22.36 -19.70 -13.49
N LEU A 107 -22.21 -19.10 -12.32
CA LEU A 107 -23.14 -19.26 -11.21
C LEU A 107 -24.47 -18.60 -11.55
N VAL A 108 -25.54 -19.39 -11.48
CA VAL A 108 -26.93 -18.93 -11.65
C VAL A 108 -27.52 -18.74 -10.26
N ALA A 109 -27.98 -17.52 -9.95
CA ALA A 109 -28.71 -17.27 -8.72
C ALA A 109 -29.94 -18.20 -8.73
N LYS A 110 -30.12 -18.98 -7.66
CA LYS A 110 -31.34 -19.78 -7.55
C LYS A 110 -32.48 -18.77 -7.47
N PRO A 111 -33.49 -18.82 -8.36
CA PRO A 111 -34.65 -17.96 -8.18
C PRO A 111 -35.19 -18.27 -6.79
N ASN A 112 -35.23 -17.26 -5.91
CA ASN A 112 -35.92 -17.34 -4.64
C ASN A 112 -37.35 -17.75 -4.96
N THR A 113 -37.62 -19.05 -4.84
CA THR A 113 -38.96 -19.58 -4.95
C THR A 113 -39.56 -19.33 -3.58
N ASP A 114 -40.01 -18.09 -3.38
CA ASP A 114 -40.99 -17.76 -2.36
C ASP A 114 -42.29 -18.47 -2.78
N GLN A 115 -42.50 -19.66 -2.24
CA GLN A 115 -43.74 -20.43 -2.25
C GLN A 115 -43.93 -21.07 -0.89
#